data_AF-A0A7X5N2U4-F1
#
_entry.id   AF-A0A7X5N2U4-F1
#
_cell.length_a   1.000
_cell.length_b   1.000
_cell.length_c   1.000
_cell.angle_alpha   90.00
_cell.angle_beta   90.00
_cell.angle_gamma   90.00
#
_symmetry.space_group_name_H-M   'P 1'
#
loop_
_entity.id
_entity.type
_entity.pdbx_description
1 polymer ?
#
loop_
_entity_poly.entity_id
_entity_poly.type
_entity_poly.pdbx_seq_one_letter_code
_entity_poly.pdbx_strand_id
1 'polypeptide(L)'
;NERPSHYVRFARGFALSITEVTVAEFRQFVEATGARPRATRRGHSVVYDERSGNFIRRSGVDWQSDYNGAQAAPNSPVMHVSIRDAEAYASWLSEQTGRHYHVPSEAEFEYAVRAGTSGRYPWGNAGSP
;
A
#
# COMPACT_ATOMS: atom_id res chain seq x y z
N ASN A 1 -11.79 0.33 15.15
CA ASN A 1 -12.77 -0.18 16.14
C ASN A 1 -13.52 -1.29 15.43
N GLU A 2 -13.23 -2.57 15.72
CA GLU A 2 -13.66 -3.72 14.89
C GLU A 2 -15.06 -4.26 15.23
N ARG A 3 -15.80 -3.57 16.11
CA ARG A 3 -17.13 -3.96 16.56
C ARG A 3 -18.12 -2.81 16.44
N PRO A 4 -19.42 -3.08 16.20
CA PRO A 4 -20.01 -4.40 15.94
C PRO A 4 -19.77 -4.90 14.50
N SER A 5 -19.91 -6.21 14.30
CA SER A 5 -19.97 -6.79 12.96
C SER A 5 -21.20 -6.25 12.21
N HIS A 6 -21.04 -5.97 10.92
CA HIS A 6 -22.11 -5.48 10.06
C HIS A 6 -22.03 -6.15 8.68
N TYR A 7 -23.16 -6.25 8.01
CA TYR A 7 -23.25 -6.85 6.68
C TYR A 7 -22.83 -5.84 5.61
N VAL A 8 -21.98 -6.26 4.68
CA VAL A 8 -21.55 -5.47 3.52
C VAL A 8 -21.98 -6.20 2.24
N ARG A 9 -22.52 -5.45 1.28
CA ARG A 9 -22.91 -5.95 -0.04
C ARG A 9 -22.23 -5.16 -1.14
N PHE A 10 -21.53 -5.85 -2.03
CA PHE A 10 -21.01 -5.27 -3.27
C PHE A 10 -22.03 -5.48 -4.40
N ALA A 11 -22.47 -4.38 -5.03
CA ALA A 11 -23.45 -4.44 -6.12
C ALA A 11 -22.84 -4.94 -7.45
N ARG A 12 -21.51 -4.88 -7.58
CA ARG A 12 -20.75 -5.28 -8.75
C ARG A 12 -19.51 -6.04 -8.31
N GLY A 13 -19.02 -6.93 -9.17
CA GLY A 13 -17.69 -7.51 -8.99
C GLY A 13 -16.60 -6.44 -9.14
N PHE A 14 -15.48 -6.64 -8.45
CA PHE A 14 -14.30 -5.79 -8.54
C PHE A 14 -13.05 -6.66 -8.64
N ALA A 15 -11.95 -6.06 -9.10
CA ALA A 15 -10.63 -6.68 -9.09
C ALA A 15 -9.75 -5.96 -8.06
N LEU A 16 -8.82 -6.69 -7.46
CA LEU A 16 -7.80 -6.15 -6.58
C LEU A 16 -6.42 -6.59 -7.09
N SER A 17 -5.38 -5.78 -6.88
CA SER A 17 -4.02 -6.22 -7.17
C SER A 17 -3.71 -7.46 -6.33
N ILE A 18 -3.01 -8.42 -6.94
CA ILE A 18 -2.67 -9.70 -6.29
C ILE A 18 -1.55 -9.48 -5.26
N THR A 19 -0.70 -8.48 -5.50
CA THR A 19 0.38 -8.03 -4.63
C THR A 19 0.23 -6.54 -4.34
N GLU A 20 1.01 -6.07 -3.37
CA GLU A 20 1.26 -4.65 -3.19
C GLU A 20 1.90 -4.03 -4.45
N VAL A 21 1.70 -2.73 -4.62
CA VAL A 21 2.41 -1.95 -5.65
C VAL A 21 3.90 -1.96 -5.31
N THR A 22 4.71 -2.35 -6.27
CA THR A 22 6.17 -2.44 -6.13
C THR A 22 6.85 -1.10 -6.33
N VAL A 23 8.09 -0.99 -5.85
CA VAL A 23 8.94 0.19 -6.10
C VAL A 23 9.15 0.41 -7.60
N ALA A 24 9.25 -0.65 -8.41
CA ALA A 24 9.40 -0.54 -9.86
C ALA A 24 8.15 0.03 -10.55
N GLU A 25 6.96 -0.42 -10.17
CA GLU A 25 5.70 0.11 -10.71
C GLU A 25 5.48 1.57 -10.29
N PHE A 26 5.73 1.88 -9.01
CA PHE A 26 5.60 3.26 -8.52
C PHE A 26 6.64 4.20 -9.14
N ARG A 27 7.84 3.69 -9.50
CA ARG A 27 8.85 4.44 -10.25
C ARG A 27 8.33 4.88 -11.61
N GLN A 28 7.63 4.01 -12.35
CA GLN A 28 7.06 4.36 -13.66
C GLN A 28 6.11 5.55 -13.53
N PHE A 29 5.27 5.57 -12.49
CA PHE A 29 4.40 6.69 -12.18
C PHE A 29 5.20 7.98 -11.92
N VAL A 30 6.21 7.92 -11.05
CA VAL A 30 7.02 9.10 -10.69
C VAL A 30 7.76 9.66 -11.90
N GLU A 31 8.36 8.80 -12.72
CA GLU A 31 9.09 9.19 -13.93
C GLU A 31 8.17 9.75 -15.02
N ALA A 32 7.01 9.13 -15.24
CA ALA A 32 6.06 9.56 -16.26
C ALA A 32 5.38 10.90 -15.93
N THR A 33 5.16 11.20 -14.64
CA THR A 33 4.38 12.37 -14.21
C THR A 33 5.24 13.49 -13.62
N GLY A 34 6.50 13.22 -13.29
CA GLY A 34 7.31 14.13 -12.48
C GLY A 34 6.77 14.31 -11.05
N ALA A 35 5.92 13.40 -10.58
CA ALA A 35 5.35 13.46 -9.24
C ALA A 35 6.45 13.50 -8.17
N ARG A 36 6.23 14.31 -7.14
CA ARG A 36 7.11 14.36 -5.96
C ARG A 36 6.31 13.86 -4.76
N PRO A 37 6.40 12.56 -4.39
CA PRO A 37 5.66 12.01 -3.25
C PRO A 37 5.94 12.74 -1.93
N ARG A 38 5.04 12.61 -0.95
CA ARG A 38 5.10 13.39 0.30
C ARG A 38 6.45 13.31 1.01
N ALA A 39 7.04 12.12 1.14
CA ALA A 39 8.33 11.95 1.80
C ALA A 39 9.46 12.67 1.05
N THR A 40 9.50 12.56 -0.29
CA THR A 40 10.44 13.30 -1.15
C THR A 40 10.29 14.82 -0.98
N ARG A 41 9.06 15.35 -0.92
CA ARG A 41 8.82 16.79 -0.68
C ARG A 41 9.26 17.25 0.71
N ARG A 42 9.08 16.39 1.72
CA ARG A 42 9.43 16.68 3.13
C ARG A 42 10.91 16.46 3.44
N GLY A 43 11.62 15.70 2.60
CA GLY A 43 13.02 15.33 2.81
C GLY A 43 13.25 14.38 3.98
N HIS A 44 12.21 13.72 4.50
CA HIS A 44 12.31 12.75 5.57
C HIS A 44 11.07 11.85 5.64
N SER A 45 11.26 10.68 6.26
CA SER A 45 10.17 9.77 6.63
C SER A 45 10.48 9.10 7.97
N VAL A 46 9.59 8.21 8.40
CA VAL A 46 9.77 7.36 9.59
C VAL A 46 10.23 5.98 9.14
N VAL A 47 11.28 5.46 9.77
CA VAL A 47 11.84 4.13 9.54
C VAL A 47 11.84 3.33 10.83
N TYR A 48 11.88 2.00 10.73
CA TYR A 48 12.10 1.12 11.86
C TYR A 48 13.60 0.95 12.11
N ASP A 49 14.05 1.33 13.31
CA ASP A 49 15.43 1.15 13.75
C ASP A 49 15.56 -0.16 14.53
N GLU A 50 16.13 -1.18 13.89
CA GLU A 50 16.25 -2.53 14.47
C GLU A 50 17.10 -2.56 15.75
N ARG A 51 18.05 -1.63 15.89
CA ARG A 51 18.92 -1.57 17.07
C ARG A 51 18.15 -1.14 18.33
N SER A 52 17.27 -0.16 18.21
CA SER A 52 16.49 0.34 19.34
C SER A 52 15.07 -0.25 19.43
N GLY A 53 14.59 -0.90 18.36
CA GLY A 53 13.21 -1.39 18.24
C GLY A 53 12.17 -0.28 18.07
N ASN A 54 12.60 0.95 17.74
CA ASN A 54 11.72 2.11 17.66
C ASN A 54 11.52 2.60 16.23
N PHE A 55 10.40 3.29 16.02
CA PHE A 55 10.18 4.11 14.83
C PHE A 55 10.85 5.47 15.00
N ILE A 56 11.80 5.80 14.11
CA ILE A 56 12.57 7.05 14.17
C ILE A 56 12.40 7.85 12.88
N ARG A 57 12.38 9.18 13.01
CA ARG A 57 12.43 10.07 11.84
C ARG A 57 13.84 10.09 11.27
N ARG A 58 13.99 9.81 9.99
CA ARG A 58 15.27 9.84 9.27
C ARG A 58 15.18 10.73 8.03
N SER A 59 16.15 11.62 7.88
CA SER A 59 16.28 12.50 6.70
C SER A 59 16.68 11.70 5.46
N GLY A 60 16.26 12.17 4.28
CA GLY A 60 16.61 11.55 3.00
C GLY A 60 15.85 10.26 2.66
N VAL A 61 14.98 9.78 3.55
CA VAL A 61 14.14 8.60 3.31
C VAL A 61 12.89 8.99 2.52
N ASP A 62 12.63 8.28 1.43
CA ASP A 62 11.44 8.45 0.59
C ASP A 62 10.95 7.13 -0.02
N TRP A 63 10.10 7.20 -1.05
CA TRP A 63 9.47 6.02 -1.68
C TRP A 63 10.48 5.02 -2.29
N GLN A 64 11.72 5.44 -2.49
CA GLN A 64 12.80 4.56 -2.97
C GLN A 64 13.49 3.81 -1.82
N SER A 65 13.12 4.09 -0.58
CA SER A 65 13.69 3.48 0.61
C SER A 65 12.86 2.31 1.15
N ASP A 66 13.51 1.34 1.77
CA ASP A 66 12.88 0.24 2.48
C ASP A 66 12.51 0.62 3.93
N TYR A 67 12.00 -0.36 4.70
CA TYR A 67 11.50 -0.15 6.06
C TYR A 67 12.52 0.45 7.04
N ASN A 68 13.83 0.21 6.83
CA ASN A 68 14.89 0.71 7.69
C ASN A 68 15.58 1.97 7.11
N GLY A 69 15.19 2.40 5.91
CA GLY A 69 15.71 3.56 5.21
C GLY A 69 16.87 3.29 4.25
N ALA A 70 17.20 2.03 3.97
CA ALA A 70 18.15 1.66 2.92
C ALA A 70 17.46 1.68 1.54
N GLN A 71 18.22 1.47 0.47
CA GLN A 71 17.67 1.42 -0.88
C GLN A 71 16.74 0.20 -1.04
N ALA A 72 15.48 0.43 -1.39
CA ALA A 72 14.53 -0.66 -1.62
C ALA A 72 14.84 -1.40 -2.93
N ALA A 73 14.64 -2.71 -2.91
CA ALA A 73 14.68 -3.55 -4.10
C ALA A 73 13.49 -3.21 -5.03
N PRO A 74 13.65 -3.29 -6.37
CA PRO A 74 12.60 -2.92 -7.31
C PRO A 74 11.29 -3.68 -7.16
N ASN A 75 11.34 -4.96 -6.76
CA ASN A 75 10.19 -5.84 -6.58
C ASN A 75 9.60 -5.83 -5.17
N SER A 76 10.18 -5.08 -4.23
CA SER A 76 9.60 -4.91 -2.89
C SER A 76 8.39 -3.96 -2.94
N PRO A 77 7.44 -4.08 -1.99
CA PRO A 77 6.38 -3.10 -1.82
C PRO A 77 6.92 -1.68 -1.66
N VAL A 78 6.31 -0.71 -2.34
CA VAL A 78 6.66 0.70 -2.15
C VAL A 78 6.26 1.16 -0.75
N MET A 79 7.17 1.83 -0.05
CA MET A 79 6.96 2.35 1.30
C MET A 79 7.00 3.88 1.32
N HIS A 80 6.78 4.49 2.49
CA HIS A 80 6.88 5.95 2.69
C HIS A 80 5.99 6.81 1.77
N VAL A 81 4.93 6.21 1.22
CA VAL A 81 3.88 6.87 0.44
C VAL A 81 2.73 7.30 1.36
N SER A 82 2.13 8.45 1.08
CA SER A 82 0.89 8.86 1.75
C SER A 82 -0.34 8.39 0.98
N ILE A 83 -1.51 8.41 1.62
CA ILE A 83 -2.78 8.10 0.95
C ILE A 83 -2.98 8.92 -0.34
N ARG A 84 -2.60 10.20 -0.33
CA ARG A 84 -2.67 11.07 -1.51
C ARG A 84 -1.71 10.66 -2.61
N ASP A 85 -0.55 10.11 -2.26
CA ASP A 85 0.40 9.62 -3.26
C ASP A 85 -0.12 8.31 -3.88
N ALA A 86 -0.79 7.45 -3.10
CA ALA A 86 -1.45 6.24 -3.59
C ALA A 86 -2.66 6.54 -4.48
N GLU A 87 -3.51 7.50 -4.11
CA GLU A 87 -4.63 7.98 -4.92
C GLU A 87 -4.13 8.57 -6.25
N ALA A 88 -3.05 9.35 -6.23
CA ALA A 88 -2.45 9.89 -7.45
C ALA A 88 -1.92 8.79 -8.37
N TYR A 89 -1.27 7.76 -7.82
CA TYR A 89 -0.84 6.58 -8.58
C TYR A 89 -2.03 5.85 -9.23
N ALA A 90 -3.12 5.62 -8.48
CA ALA A 90 -4.31 4.96 -9.00
C ALA A 90 -5.00 5.79 -10.10
N SER A 91 -5.06 7.11 -9.94
CA SER A 91 -5.58 8.03 -10.98
C SER A 91 -4.74 7.95 -12.25
N TRP A 92 -3.41 8.05 -12.11
CA TRP A 92 -2.49 7.93 -13.25
C TRP A 92 -2.64 6.57 -13.95
N LEU A 93 -2.69 5.47 -13.21
CA LEU A 93 -2.86 4.13 -13.78
C LEU A 93 -4.20 4.00 -14.52
N SER A 94 -5.24 4.68 -14.04
CA SER A 94 -6.53 4.74 -14.72
C SER A 94 -6.41 5.42 -16.08
N GLU A 95 -5.70 6.55 -16.13
CA GLU A 95 -5.44 7.28 -17.39
C GLU A 95 -4.60 6.45 -18.37
N GLN A 96 -3.59 5.73 -17.90
CA GLN A 96 -2.71 4.92 -18.76
C GLN A 96 -3.40 3.71 -19.38
N THR A 97 -4.38 3.14 -18.68
CA THR A 97 -4.99 1.85 -19.07
C THR A 97 -6.41 1.99 -19.61
N GLY A 98 -7.06 3.14 -19.39
CA GLY A 98 -8.48 3.34 -19.66
C GLY A 98 -9.42 2.55 -18.74
N ARG A 99 -8.89 1.92 -17.68
CA ARG A 99 -9.69 1.21 -16.66
C ARG A 99 -9.80 2.08 -15.41
N HIS A 100 -10.81 1.84 -14.58
CA HIS A 100 -10.96 2.57 -13.33
C HIS A 100 -10.18 1.86 -12.20
N TYR A 101 -9.17 2.53 -11.66
CA TYR A 101 -8.41 2.10 -10.48
C TYR A 101 -8.63 3.09 -9.32
N HIS A 102 -8.74 2.54 -8.11
CA HIS A 102 -8.85 3.32 -6.87
C HIS A 102 -8.17 2.57 -5.72
N VAL A 103 -7.86 3.28 -4.62
CA VAL A 103 -7.43 2.64 -3.37
C VAL A 103 -8.63 1.89 -2.79
N PRO A 104 -8.50 0.60 -2.43
CA PRO A 104 -9.63 -0.16 -1.90
C PRO A 104 -10.15 0.49 -0.61
N SER A 105 -11.47 0.50 -0.45
CA SER A 105 -12.09 0.75 0.85
C SER A 105 -11.72 -0.35 1.84
N GLU A 106 -11.83 -0.05 3.14
CA GLU A 106 -11.61 -1.05 4.20
C GLU A 106 -12.46 -2.32 3.99
N ALA A 107 -13.71 -2.14 3.57
CA ALA A 107 -14.63 -3.23 3.29
C ALA A 107 -14.21 -4.09 2.07
N GLU A 108 -13.77 -3.47 0.97
CA GLU A 108 -13.25 -4.20 -0.19
C GLU A 108 -11.98 -4.98 0.16
N PHE A 109 -11.07 -4.36 0.93
CA PHE A 109 -9.84 -4.99 1.39
C PHE A 109 -10.11 -6.17 2.32
N GLU A 110 -10.98 -6.00 3.33
CA GLU A 110 -11.34 -7.08 4.25
C GLU A 110 -12.04 -8.23 3.53
N TYR A 111 -12.96 -7.94 2.60
CA TYR A 111 -13.61 -8.97 1.79
C TYR A 111 -12.60 -9.81 0.98
N ALA A 112 -11.65 -9.14 0.33
CA ALA A 112 -10.62 -9.79 -0.48
C ALA A 112 -9.68 -10.65 0.39
N VAL A 113 -9.18 -10.10 1.49
CA VAL A 113 -8.23 -10.79 2.39
C VAL A 113 -8.89 -11.96 3.13
N ARG A 114 -10.19 -11.87 3.43
CA ARG A 114 -10.93 -13.00 4.02
C ARG A 114 -11.16 -14.14 3.05
N ALA A 115 -11.19 -13.88 1.74
CA ALA A 115 -11.34 -14.89 0.68
C ALA A 115 -12.47 -15.91 0.93
N GLY A 116 -13.61 -15.45 1.48
CA GLY A 116 -14.77 -16.29 1.81
C GLY A 116 -14.72 -16.97 3.18
N THR A 117 -13.65 -16.81 3.95
CA THR A 117 -13.53 -17.32 5.32
C THR A 117 -14.07 -16.31 6.34
N SER A 118 -14.54 -16.82 7.48
CA SER A 118 -14.94 -16.02 8.64
C SER A 118 -13.93 -16.13 9.80
N GLY A 119 -12.75 -16.71 9.55
CA GLY A 119 -11.72 -16.98 10.54
C GLY A 119 -10.96 -15.73 10.97
N ARG A 120 -10.07 -15.90 11.96
CA ARG A 120 -9.18 -14.83 12.42
C ARG A 120 -8.16 -14.43 11.34
N TYR A 121 -7.72 -15.37 10.52
CA TYR A 121 -6.71 -15.18 9.47
C TYR A 121 -7.29 -15.56 8.10
N PRO A 122 -6.64 -15.13 7.00
CA PRO A 122 -7.02 -15.52 5.64
C PRO A 122 -7.08 -17.04 5.41
N TRP A 123 -6.27 -17.81 6.15
CA TRP A 123 -6.22 -19.29 6.10
C TRP A 123 -7.04 -19.97 7.22
N GLY A 124 -7.88 -19.24 7.95
CA GLY A 124 -8.72 -19.78 9.01
C GLY A 124 -8.26 -19.38 10.42
N ASN A 125 -8.36 -20.29 11.39
CA ASN A 125 -8.13 -19.98 12.82
C ASN A 125 -6.80 -20.48 13.38
N ALA A 126 -6.04 -21.25 12.60
CA ALA A 126 -4.74 -21.75 13.01
C ALA A 126 -3.72 -20.60 13.08
N GLY A 127 -2.83 -20.63 14.07
CA GLY A 127 -1.76 -19.64 14.22
C GLY A 127 -0.71 -19.67 13.10
N SER A 128 -0.75 -20.69 12.25
CA SER A 128 0.08 -20.84 11.06
C SER A 128 -0.78 -21.40 9.91
N PRO A 129 -0.50 -21.04 8.65
CA PRO A 129 -1.18 -21.58 7.48
C PRO A 129 -1.11 -23.10 7.36
#